data_AF-A0A7C3LY57-F1
#
_entry.id   AF-A0A7C3LY57-F1
#
_cell.length_a   1.000
_cell.length_b   1.000
_cell.length_c   1.000
_cell.angle_alpha   90.00
_cell.angle_beta   90.00
_cell.angle_gamma   90.00
#
_symmetry.space_group_name_H-M   'P 1'
#
loop_
_entity.id
_entity.type
_entity.pdbx_description
1 polymer ?
#
loop_
_entity_poly.entity_id
_entity_poly.type
_entity_poly.pdbx_seq_one_letter_code
_entity_poly.pdbx_strand_id
1 'polypeptide(L)'
;MLTSRERVRLILNHQEADRPAIDLGSTEVTGTSAWTYRALKRALGLPEGRVRVYNLIEMLAEVEAPVLDALGVDFVMLPPTPLRFGLRYGAWKPFTFWDGQTFEVPADFCPVEREDGALLTSWEPGG
;
A
#
# COMPACT_ATOMS: atom_id res chain seq x y z
N MET A 1 16.16 -9.90 -21.62
CA MET A 1 14.80 -9.77 -21.07
C MET A 1 14.35 -8.34 -21.26
N LEU A 2 13.05 -8.11 -21.47
CA LEU A 2 12.50 -6.77 -21.61
C LEU A 2 12.49 -6.05 -20.25
N THR A 3 12.63 -4.72 -20.26
CA THR A 3 12.32 -3.90 -19.09
C THR A 3 10.81 -3.89 -18.82
N SER A 4 10.39 -3.58 -17.58
CA SER A 4 8.96 -3.45 -17.24
C SER A 4 8.23 -2.47 -18.15
N ARG A 5 8.86 -1.33 -18.47
CA ARG A 5 8.31 -0.31 -19.36
C ARG A 5 8.11 -0.84 -20.78
N GLU A 6 9.08 -1.57 -21.33
CA GLU A 6 8.98 -2.15 -22.68
C GLU A 6 7.90 -3.23 -22.73
N ARG A 7 7.88 -4.13 -21.74
CA ARG A 7 6.86 -5.19 -21.60
C ARG A 7 5.45 -4.62 -21.58
N VAL A 8 5.20 -3.64 -20.71
CA VAL A 8 3.88 -2.99 -20.61
C VAL A 8 3.52 -2.27 -21.91
N ARG A 9 4.48 -1.60 -22.57
CA ARG A 9 4.23 -0.95 -23.85
C ARG A 9 3.83 -1.94 -24.95
N LEU A 10 4.49 -3.09 -25.07
CA LEU A 10 4.11 -4.10 -26.06
C LEU A 10 2.69 -4.62 -25.80
N ILE A 11 2.39 -4.99 -24.55
CA ILE A 11 1.08 -5.53 -24.15
C ILE A 11 -0.04 -4.52 -24.45
N LEU A 12 0.14 -3.24 -24.10
CA LEU A 12 -0.84 -2.19 -24.39
C LEU A 12 -1.03 -1.92 -25.89
N ASN A 13 -0.06 -2.30 -26.73
CA ASN A 13 -0.16 -2.25 -28.20
C ASN A 13 -0.60 -3.59 -28.80
N HIS A 14 -1.12 -4.52 -27.99
CA HIS A 14 -1.57 -5.86 -28.42
C HIS A 14 -0.46 -6.69 -29.08
N GLN A 15 0.79 -6.48 -28.67
CA GLN A 15 1.95 -7.24 -29.13
C GLN A 15 2.38 -8.24 -28.05
N GLU A 16 2.85 -9.41 -28.47
CA GLU A 16 3.36 -10.44 -27.57
C GLU A 16 4.65 -9.94 -26.86
N ALA A 17 4.68 -10.08 -25.54
CA ALA A 17 5.83 -9.74 -24.70
C ALA A 17 6.48 -11.01 -24.13
N ASP A 18 7.59 -10.87 -23.42
CA ASP A 18 8.34 -12.00 -22.85
C ASP A 18 7.59 -12.73 -21.70
N ARG A 19 6.64 -12.06 -21.05
CA ARG A 19 5.68 -12.62 -20.07
C ARG A 19 4.50 -11.65 -19.85
N PRO A 20 3.40 -12.09 -19.19
CA PRO A 20 2.38 -11.17 -18.70
C PRO A 20 2.96 -10.11 -17.76
N ALA A 21 2.41 -8.90 -17.80
CA ALA A 21 2.73 -7.86 -16.83
C ALA A 21 2.07 -8.17 -15.47
N ILE A 22 2.78 -7.89 -14.38
CA ILE A 22 2.34 -8.13 -13.00
C ILE A 22 2.05 -6.80 -12.33
N ASP A 23 0.89 -6.67 -11.70
CA ASP A 23 0.54 -5.56 -10.82
C ASP A 23 0.41 -6.03 -9.36
N LEU A 24 0.96 -5.24 -8.44
CA LEU A 24 0.73 -5.34 -7.00
C LEU A 24 0.88 -3.94 -6.39
N GLY A 25 -0.25 -3.34 -6.00
CA GLY A 25 -0.28 -2.07 -5.29
C GLY A 25 -0.08 -0.83 -6.17
N SER A 26 -0.20 -0.90 -7.50
CA SER A 26 -0.17 0.32 -8.32
C SER A 26 -1.47 1.14 -8.26
N THR A 27 -2.56 0.54 -7.80
CA THR A 27 -3.86 1.19 -7.60
C THR A 27 -4.28 1.15 -6.14
N GLU A 28 -5.31 1.92 -5.80
CA GLU A 28 -5.87 1.96 -4.43
C GLU A 28 -6.48 0.63 -3.97
N VAL A 29 -6.70 -0.34 -4.86
CA VAL A 29 -7.41 -1.60 -4.59
C VAL A 29 -6.59 -2.85 -4.93
N THR A 30 -5.42 -2.72 -5.57
CA THR A 30 -4.58 -3.86 -5.97
C THR A 30 -3.45 -4.17 -4.99
N GLY A 31 -3.54 -3.62 -3.77
CA GLY A 31 -2.54 -3.80 -2.72
C GLY A 31 -2.66 -5.13 -1.95
N THR A 32 -1.96 -5.19 -0.82
CA THR A 32 -2.01 -6.32 0.11
C THR A 32 -2.31 -5.83 1.52
N SER A 33 -2.97 -6.66 2.32
CA SER A 33 -3.32 -6.31 3.70
C SER A 33 -2.06 -5.98 4.51
N ALA A 34 -2.15 -4.92 5.32
CA ALA A 34 -1.07 -4.51 6.22
C ALA A 34 -0.67 -5.61 7.21
N TRP A 35 -1.62 -6.46 7.62
CA TRP A 35 -1.40 -7.57 8.55
C TRP A 35 -0.54 -8.68 7.95
N THR A 36 -0.67 -8.93 6.66
CA THR A 36 0.08 -10.01 5.98
C THR A 36 1.38 -9.52 5.36
N TYR A 37 1.55 -8.21 5.21
CA TYR A 37 2.69 -7.64 4.48
C TYR A 37 4.05 -7.98 5.11
N ARG A 38 4.15 -8.02 6.44
CA ARG A 38 5.38 -8.48 7.13
C ARG A 38 5.73 -9.93 6.78
N ALA A 39 4.72 -10.80 6.75
CA ALA A 39 4.90 -12.20 6.36
C ALA A 39 5.32 -12.34 4.89
N LEU A 40 4.79 -11.51 4.00
CA LEU A 40 5.24 -11.42 2.60
C LEU A 40 6.71 -11.03 2.52
N LYS A 41 7.13 -9.96 3.20
CA LYS A 41 8.54 -9.51 3.22
C LYS A 41 9.47 -10.62 3.73
N ARG A 42 9.08 -11.29 4.82
CA ARG A 42 9.83 -12.44 5.36
C ARG A 42 9.94 -13.59 4.36
N ALA A 43 8.86 -13.92 3.65
CA ALA A 43 8.88 -14.96 2.62
C ALA A 43 9.80 -14.62 1.44
N LEU A 44 9.97 -13.32 1.14
CA LEU A 44 10.88 -12.80 0.12
C LEU A 44 12.32 -12.61 0.62
N GLY A 45 12.61 -12.94 1.89
CA GLY A 45 13.94 -12.72 2.50
C GLY A 45 14.27 -11.24 2.72
N LEU A 46 13.27 -10.37 2.74
CA LEU A 46 13.41 -8.94 2.95
C LEU A 46 13.23 -8.57 4.43
N PRO A 47 13.91 -7.51 4.93
CA PRO A 47 13.68 -7.01 6.28
C PRO A 47 12.23 -6.60 6.47
N GLU A 48 11.53 -7.13 7.49
CA GLU A 48 10.12 -6.83 7.71
C GLU A 48 9.85 -5.32 7.90
N GLY A 49 10.80 -4.59 8.50
CA GLY A 49 10.80 -3.12 8.56
C GLY A 49 9.56 -2.53 9.23
N ARG A 50 9.19 -1.31 8.88
CA ARG A 50 7.89 -0.72 9.24
C ARG A 50 6.91 -0.96 8.10
N VAL A 51 5.63 -1.08 8.42
CA VAL A 51 4.56 -1.22 7.42
C VAL A 51 3.71 0.03 7.46
N ARG A 52 3.59 0.71 6.32
CA ARG A 52 2.76 1.89 6.16
C ARG A 52 1.41 1.51 5.62
N VAL A 53 0.33 1.96 6.24
CA VAL A 53 -1.05 1.73 5.80
C VAL A 53 -1.56 3.03 5.18
N TYR A 54 -1.48 3.12 3.85
CA TYR A 54 -1.86 4.35 3.15
C TYR A 54 -3.37 4.40 2.84
N ASN A 55 -4.01 3.24 2.63
CA ASN A 55 -5.45 3.11 2.47
C ASN A 55 -6.04 2.49 3.75
N LEU A 56 -6.64 3.33 4.59
CA LEU A 56 -7.24 2.96 5.87
C LEU A 56 -8.70 2.45 5.74
N ILE A 57 -9.28 2.46 4.54
CA ILE A 57 -10.59 1.82 4.29
C ILE A 57 -10.40 0.32 4.09
N GLU A 58 -9.42 -0.05 3.26
CA GLU A 58 -9.13 -1.45 2.90
C GLU A 58 -7.98 -2.05 3.71
N MET A 59 -7.33 -1.24 4.56
CA MET A 59 -6.18 -1.61 5.37
C MET A 59 -5.00 -2.15 4.53
N LEU A 60 -4.66 -1.44 3.45
CA LEU A 60 -3.61 -1.84 2.51
C LEU A 60 -2.25 -1.23 2.85
N ALA A 61 -1.21 -2.06 2.75
CA ALA A 61 0.17 -1.64 2.89
C ALA A 61 0.66 -0.85 1.66
N GLU A 62 1.53 0.14 1.88
CA GLU A 62 2.42 0.67 0.85
C GLU A 62 3.41 -0.42 0.44
N VAL A 63 3.38 -0.85 -0.83
CA VAL A 63 4.27 -1.88 -1.36
C VAL A 63 5.59 -1.22 -1.80
N GLU A 64 6.66 -1.52 -1.08
CA GLU A 64 7.96 -0.87 -1.24
C GLU A 64 8.74 -1.42 -2.44
N ALA A 65 9.61 -0.61 -3.03
CA ALA A 65 10.41 -0.99 -4.19
C ALA A 65 11.14 -2.35 -4.07
N PRO A 66 11.77 -2.72 -2.92
CA PRO A 66 12.38 -4.03 -2.78
C PRO A 66 11.40 -5.22 -2.91
N VAL A 67 10.14 -5.04 -2.50
CA VAL A 67 9.09 -6.06 -2.67
C VAL A 67 8.65 -6.13 -4.13
N LEU A 68 8.47 -4.97 -4.77
CA LEU A 68 8.14 -4.89 -6.20
C LEU A 68 9.21 -5.57 -7.06
N ASP A 69 10.49 -5.29 -6.78
CA ASP A 69 11.63 -5.88 -7.47
C ASP A 69 11.72 -7.39 -7.25
N ALA A 70 11.56 -7.85 -6.00
CA ALA A 70 11.60 -9.28 -5.66
C ALA A 70 10.48 -10.10 -6.34
N LEU A 71 9.32 -9.49 -6.58
CA LEU A 71 8.18 -10.12 -7.25
C LEU A 71 8.15 -9.87 -8.76
N GLY A 72 9.04 -9.04 -9.30
CA GLY A 72 9.06 -8.66 -10.71
C GLY A 72 7.83 -7.86 -11.15
N VAL A 73 7.29 -7.03 -10.25
CA VAL A 73 6.12 -6.18 -10.53
C VAL A 73 6.47 -5.12 -11.58
N ASP A 74 5.56 -4.89 -12.52
CA ASP A 74 5.80 -4.01 -13.67
C ASP A 74 5.24 -2.59 -13.50
N PHE A 75 4.50 -2.35 -12.42
CA PHE A 75 3.85 -1.09 -12.09
C PHE A 75 4.27 -0.59 -10.71
N VAL A 76 4.15 0.72 -10.51
CA VAL A 76 4.41 1.39 -9.23
C VAL A 76 3.21 2.25 -8.88
N MET A 77 2.97 2.42 -7.58
CA MET A 77 1.94 3.33 -7.10
C MET A 77 2.31 4.78 -7.42
N LEU A 78 1.35 5.52 -7.97
CA LEU A 78 1.34 6.98 -7.85
C LEU A 78 0.35 7.33 -6.73
N PRO A 79 0.84 7.76 -5.55
CA PRO A 79 -0.04 7.95 -4.40
C PRO A 79 -1.08 9.05 -4.69
N PRO A 80 -2.37 8.80 -4.42
CA PRO A 80 -3.40 9.81 -4.61
C PRO A 80 -3.18 10.96 -3.62
N THR A 81 -3.54 12.17 -4.05
CA THR A 81 -3.46 13.37 -3.20
C THR A 81 -4.78 14.14 -3.31
N PRO A 82 -5.63 14.15 -2.27
CA PRO A 82 -5.43 13.50 -0.96
C PRO A 82 -5.59 11.97 -1.02
N LEU A 83 -5.15 11.28 0.04
CA LEU A 83 -5.56 9.90 0.31
C LEU A 83 -7.05 9.85 0.69
N ARG A 84 -7.58 8.64 0.88
CA ARG A 84 -8.90 8.42 1.49
C ARG A 84 -8.99 9.13 2.85
N PHE A 85 -10.17 9.60 3.22
CA PHE A 85 -10.42 10.45 4.39
C PHE A 85 -9.72 11.82 4.38
N GLY A 86 -9.32 12.32 3.21
CA GLY A 86 -8.66 13.63 3.11
C GLY A 86 -7.24 13.65 3.71
N LEU A 87 -6.67 12.48 4.00
CA LEU A 87 -5.37 12.35 4.66
C LEU A 87 -4.21 12.71 3.73
N ARG A 88 -3.12 13.18 4.30
CA ARG A 88 -1.93 13.57 3.54
C ARG A 88 -0.95 12.40 3.40
N TYR A 89 -0.61 12.09 2.17
CA TYR A 89 0.49 11.16 1.88
C TYR A 89 1.85 11.79 2.24
N GLY A 90 2.77 10.98 2.76
CA GLY A 90 4.17 11.35 2.93
C GLY A 90 4.62 11.70 4.35
N ALA A 91 3.69 11.88 5.29
CA ALA A 91 3.99 11.99 6.71
C ALA A 91 3.32 10.84 7.47
N TRP A 92 4.07 10.18 8.35
CA TRP A 92 3.64 8.93 8.98
C TRP A 92 3.82 8.98 10.50
N LYS A 93 2.93 8.32 11.24
CA LYS A 93 3.04 8.12 12.69
C LYS A 93 2.73 6.68 13.08
N PRO A 94 3.28 6.16 14.18
CA PRO A 94 2.87 4.87 14.70
C PRO A 94 1.41 4.93 15.19
N PHE A 95 0.66 3.87 14.90
CA PHE A 95 -0.68 3.65 15.44
C PHE A 95 -0.85 2.15 15.73
N THR A 96 -1.30 1.82 16.93
CA THR A 96 -1.54 0.44 17.35
C THR A 96 -3.01 0.12 17.20
N PHE A 97 -3.33 -0.91 16.43
CA PHE A 97 -4.70 -1.36 16.22
C PHE A 97 -5.15 -2.32 17.33
N TRP A 98 -6.44 -2.67 17.33
CA TRP A 98 -7.12 -3.47 18.35
C TRP A 98 -6.49 -4.85 18.63
N ASP A 99 -5.69 -5.39 17.71
CA ASP A 99 -4.97 -6.65 17.87
C ASP A 99 -3.56 -6.51 18.45
N GLY A 100 -3.16 -5.29 18.84
CA GLY A 100 -1.85 -4.97 19.40
C GLY A 100 -0.76 -4.74 18.36
N GLN A 101 -1.03 -4.87 17.06
CA GLN A 101 -0.05 -4.57 16.03
C GLN A 101 0.09 -3.07 15.79
N THR A 102 1.34 -2.62 15.71
CA THR A 102 1.67 -1.23 15.37
C THR A 102 2.06 -1.12 13.90
N PHE A 103 1.36 -0.22 13.20
CA PHE A 103 1.67 0.19 11.83
C PHE A 103 1.98 1.69 11.76
N GLU A 104 2.53 2.12 10.63
CA GLU A 104 2.65 3.54 10.29
C GLU A 104 1.40 3.98 9.50
N VAL A 105 0.68 4.96 10.00
CA VAL A 105 -0.51 5.54 9.36
C VAL A 105 -0.24 7.00 9.00
N PRO A 106 -1.01 7.63 8.09
CA PRO A 106 -0.88 9.05 7.81
C PRO A 106 -0.87 9.89 9.10
N ALA A 107 0.04 10.85 9.20
CA ALA A 107 0.28 11.58 10.44
C ALA A 107 -0.97 12.31 10.97
N ASP A 108 -1.85 12.75 10.06
CA ASP A 108 -3.13 13.40 10.35
C ASP A 108 -4.29 12.44 10.59
N PHE A 109 -4.08 11.11 10.57
CA PHE A 109 -5.11 10.15 10.96
C PHE A 109 -5.37 10.21 12.46
N CYS A 110 -6.48 10.79 12.87
CA CYS A 110 -6.84 10.97 14.29
C CYS A 110 -8.28 10.48 14.54
N PRO A 111 -8.53 9.16 14.53
CA PRO A 111 -9.87 8.65 14.72
C PRO A 111 -10.34 8.85 16.17
N VAL A 112 -11.65 8.96 16.34
CA VAL A 112 -12.32 8.85 17.63
C VAL A 112 -12.71 7.39 17.83
N GLU A 113 -12.14 6.74 18.84
CA GLU A 113 -12.54 5.39 19.24
C GLU A 113 -13.89 5.44 19.96
N ARG A 114 -14.82 4.59 19.55
CA ARG A 114 -16.14 4.43 20.16
C ARG A 114 -16.12 3.33 21.23
N GLU A 115 -17.17 3.26 22.04
CA GLU A 115 -17.30 2.24 23.11
C GLU A 115 -17.26 0.79 22.58
N ASP A 116 -17.67 0.57 21.34
CA ASP A 116 -17.61 -0.72 20.65
C ASP A 116 -16.25 -1.02 20.00
N GLY A 117 -15.25 -0.16 20.18
CA GLY A 117 -13.92 -0.26 19.59
C GLY A 117 -13.83 0.21 18.13
N ALA A 118 -14.93 0.72 17.55
CA ALA A 118 -14.88 1.25 16.19
C ALA A 118 -14.07 2.56 16.12
N LEU A 119 -13.26 2.71 15.08
CA LEU A 119 -12.51 3.93 14.80
C LEU A 119 -13.30 4.83 13.85
N LEU A 120 -13.82 5.95 14.36
CA LEU A 120 -14.54 6.95 13.57
C LEU A 120 -13.59 8.03 13.06
N THR A 121 -13.56 8.25 11.75
CA THR A 121 -12.78 9.32 11.10
C THR A 121 -13.66 10.06 10.08
N SER A 122 -13.40 11.35 9.86
CA SER A 122 -14.16 12.17 8.91
C SER A 122 -13.48 12.19 7.54
N TRP A 123 -14.25 12.56 6.50
CA TRP A 123 -13.71 12.88 5.18
C TRP A 123 -13.22 14.33 5.06
N GLU A 124 -13.54 15.16 6.06
CA GLU A 124 -13.13 16.56 6.10
C GLU A 124 -11.78 16.70 6.81
N PRO A 125 -10.81 17.42 6.21
CA PRO A 125 -9.53 17.67 6.87
C PRO A 125 -9.75 18.46 8.17
N GLY A 126 -9.28 17.91 9.30
CA GLY A 126 -9.17 18.65 10.56
C GLY A 126 -10.02 18.16 11.72
N GLY A 127 -11.04 17.32 11.50
CA GLY A 127 -11.89 16.76 12.56
C GLY A 127 -12.81 17.79 13.21
#